data_AF-A0A7L7YM72-F1
#
_entry.id   AF-A0A7L7YM72-F1
#
_cell.length_a   1.000
_cell.length_b   1.000
_cell.length_c   1.000
_cell.angle_alpha   90.00
_cell.angle_beta   90.00
_cell.angle_gamma   90.00
#
_symmetry.space_group_name_H-M   'P 1'
#
loop_
_entity.id
_entity.type
_entity.pdbx_description
1 polymer ?
#
loop_
_entity_poly.entity_id
_entity_poly.type
_entity_poly.pdbx_seq_one_letter_code
_entity_poly.pdbx_strand_id
1 'polypeptide(L)' 'MSLNYHKVNKHPRNFRDITGLKIEEFEKIVKKVRPEWEKLEKQDLLRSGTY' A
#
# COMPACT_ATOMS: atom_id res chain seq x y z
N MET A 1 13.11 2.74 12.98
CA MET A 1 13.02 1.88 11.77
C MET A 1 11.69 2.15 11.10
N SER A 2 11.66 2.69 9.88
CA SER A 2 10.41 2.84 9.13
C SER A 2 9.98 1.48 8.57
N LEU A 3 8.74 1.05 8.86
CA LEU A 3 8.14 -0.10 8.20
C LEU A 3 8.02 0.19 6.71
N ASN A 4 8.69 -0.62 5.88
CA ASN A 4 8.67 -0.49 4.43
C ASN A 4 8.22 -1.83 3.84
N TYR A 5 7.14 -1.81 3.04
CA TYR A 5 6.60 -3.00 2.37
C TYR A 5 7.67 -3.83 1.65
N HIS A 6 8.60 -3.19 0.94
CA HIS A 6 9.67 -3.85 0.20
C HIS A 6 10.68 -4.57 1.12
N LYS A 7 10.78 -4.16 2.39
CA LYS A 7 11.61 -4.84 3.39
C LYS A 7 10.84 -5.95 4.09
N VAL A 8 9.56 -5.72 4.39
CA VAL A 8 8.75 -6.68 5.15
C VAL A 8 8.28 -7.84 4.26
N ASN A 9 7.99 -7.62 2.97
CA ASN A 9 7.54 -8.68 2.06
C ASN A 9 8.61 -9.76 1.79
N LYS A 10 9.90 -9.45 1.99
CA LYS A 10 11.00 -10.41 1.87
C LYS A 10 11.00 -11.46 2.98
N HIS A 11 10.22 -11.23 4.03
CA HIS A 11 10.10 -12.12 5.19
C HIS A 11 8.62 -12.45 5.42
N PRO A 12 8.08 -13.48 4.74
CA PRO A 12 6.65 -13.80 4.79
C PRO A 12 6.10 -14.05 6.21
N ARG A 13 6.90 -14.62 7.11
CA ARG A 13 6.52 -14.79 8.54
C ARG A 13 6.35 -13.42 9.21
N ASN A 14 7.38 -12.58 9.18
CA ASN A 14 7.33 -11.26 9.79
C ASN A 14 6.20 -10.40 9.18
N PHE A 15 5.97 -10.51 7.88
CA PHE A 15 4.85 -9.85 7.20
C PHE A 15 3.50 -10.28 7.78
N ARG A 16 3.30 -11.59 7.95
CA ARG A 16 2.09 -12.13 8.54
C ARG A 16 1.95 -11.75 10.01
N ASP A 17 3.04 -11.74 10.77
CA ASP A 17 3.01 -11.39 12.19
C ASP A 17 2.63 -9.91 12.40
N ILE A 18 3.04 -9.02 11.48
CA ILE A 18 2.71 -7.59 11.54
C ILE A 18 1.31 -7.30 11.00
N THR A 19 0.95 -7.88 9.86
CA THR A 19 -0.27 -7.51 9.12
C THR A 19 -1.46 -8.43 9.38
N GLY A 20 -1.22 -9.62 9.93
CA GLY A 20 -2.19 -10.70 10.03
C GLY A 20 -2.51 -11.40 8.70
N LEU A 21 -1.94 -10.95 7.58
CA LEU A 21 -2.28 -11.40 6.23
C LEU A 21 -1.12 -12.13 5.56
N LYS A 22 -1.43 -13.02 4.62
CA LYS A 22 -0.44 -13.44 3.61
C LYS A 22 -0.18 -12.30 2.63
N ILE A 23 1.02 -12.30 2.05
CA ILE A 23 1.41 -11.30 1.04
C ILE A 23 0.40 -11.27 -0.13
N GLU A 24 -0.01 -12.44 -0.61
CA GLU A 24 -0.98 -12.58 -1.71
C GLU A 24 -2.36 -11.96 -1.39
N GLU A 25 -2.81 -12.09 -0.14
CA GLU A 25 -4.09 -11.51 0.32
C GLU A 25 -3.99 -9.99 0.38
N PHE A 26 -2.87 -9.49 0.91
CA PHE A 26 -2.57 -8.07 0.92
C PHE A 26 -2.48 -7.49 -0.51
N GLU A 27 -1.81 -8.16 -1.43
CA GLU A 27 -1.69 -7.71 -2.82
C GLU A 27 -3.05 -7.63 -3.53
N LYS A 28 -3.99 -8.53 -3.24
CA LYS A 28 -5.37 -8.45 -3.75
C LYS A 28 -6.09 -7.19 -3.25
N ILE A 29 -5.92 -6.85 -1.97
CA ILE A 29 -6.49 -5.63 -1.38
C ILE A 29 -5.88 -4.39 -2.04
N VAL A 30 -4.55 -4.35 -2.17
CA VAL A 30 -3.84 -3.24 -2.83
C VAL A 30 -4.35 -3.08 -4.27
N LYS A 31 -4.44 -4.16 -5.05
CA LYS A 31 -4.96 -4.09 -6.42
C LYS A 31 -6.39 -3.53 -6.50
N LYS A 32 -7.24 -3.81 -5.51
CA LYS A 32 -8.61 -3.31 -5.45
C LYS A 32 -8.66 -1.82 -5.05
N VAL A 33 -7.83 -1.40 -4.10
CA VAL A 33 -7.88 -0.04 -3.52
C VAL A 33 -7.06 0.96 -4.32
N ARG A 34 -5.97 0.52 -4.97
CA ARG A 34 -5.02 1.39 -5.68
C ARG A 34 -5.67 2.33 -6.72
N PRO A 35 -6.62 1.89 -7.56
CA PRO A 35 -7.25 2.77 -8.53
C PRO A 35 -8.03 3.93 -7.89
N GLU A 36 -8.72 3.67 -6.78
CA GLU A 36 -9.46 4.71 -6.06
C GLU A 36 -8.50 5.65 -5.33
N TRP A 37 -7.40 5.12 -4.80
CA TRP A 37 -6.37 5.92 -4.15
C TRP A 37 -5.67 6.87 -5.14
N GLU A 38 -5.31 6.39 -6.33
CA GLU A 38 -4.71 7.20 -7.39
C GLU A 38 -5.66 8.31 -7.90
N LYS A 39 -6.97 8.08 -7.90
CA LYS A 39 -7.96 9.12 -8.21
C LYS A 39 -7.97 10.22 -7.16
N LEU A 40 -7.97 9.83 -5.88
CA LEU A 40 -7.94 10.78 -4.75
C LEU A 40 -6.65 11.59 -4.74
N GLU A 41 -5.50 10.94 -4.94
CA GLU A 41 -4.20 11.62 -5.01
C GLU A 41 -4.15 12.64 -6.15
N LYS A 42 -4.65 12.28 -7.35
CA LYS A 42 -4.78 13.23 -8.46
C LYS A 42 -5.71 14.40 -8.14
N GLN A 43 -6.84 14.14 -7.46
CA GLN A 43 -7.77 15.18 -7.06
C GLN A 43 -7.17 16.13 -6.03
N ASP A 44 -6.39 15.62 -5.08
CA ASP A 44 -5.67 16.43 -4.10
C ASP A 44 -4.58 17.26 -4.77
N LEU A 45 -3.77 16.68 -5.67
CA LEU A 45 -2.76 17.42 -6.44
C LEU A 45 -3.38 18.54 -7.30
N LEU A 46 -4.53 18.28 -7.92
CA LEU A 46 -5.31 19.28 -8.64
C LEU A 46 -5.79 20.41 -7.72
N ARG A 47 -6.17 20.09 -6.48
CA ARG A 47 -6.65 21.05 -5.48
C ARG A 47 -5.53 21.84 -4.81
N SER A 48 -4.35 21.25 -4.64
CA SER A 48 -3.20 21.91 -4.00
C SER A 48 -2.45 22.87 -4.93
N GLY A 49 -2.81 22.95 -6.22
CA GLY A 49 -2.19 23.87 -7.19
C GLY A 49 -0.73 23.55 -7.51
N THR A 50 -0.26 22.37 -7.14
CA THR A 50 1.10 21.88 -7.40
C THR A 50 1.14 21.18 -8.75
N TYR A 51 1.45 21.94 -9.81
CA TYR A 51 1.74 21.46 -11.17
C TYR A 51 3.11 21.93 -11.63
#